data_AF-A0A453J0D1-F1
#
_entry.id   AF-A0A453J0D1-F1
#
_cell.length_a   1.000
_cell.length_b   1.000
_cell.length_c   1.000
_cell.angle_alpha   90.00
_cell.angle_beta   90.00
_cell.angle_gamma   90.00
#
_symmetry.space_group_name_H-M   'P 1'
#
loop_
_entity.id
_entity.type
_entity.pdbx_description
1 polymer ?
#
loop_
_entity_poly.entity_id
_entity_poly.type
_entity_poly.pdbx_seq_one_letter_code
_entity_poly.pdbx_strand_id
1 'polypeptide(L)'
;MPSPEDLFARLLVLLHNPLARGQLATQILTVLCYLGQLFPRNLSLFWEDEVPKMKAYISDPEDLKQDSTYQEIWDNMIINFLAESLDVVNDNVWVISLGDAFARQYDLYATSDGHSALLHRCLGMLLQKVDDRIYVREKIDLMCRHSSMSIPVNRLGLAQGIGLVAASHLDTVLEKLKNILENAGQSALQ
;
A
#
# COMPACT_ATOMS: atom_id res chain seq x y z
N MET A 1 -19.30 -10.71 -6.85
CA MET A 1 -18.32 -11.18 -5.85
C MET A 1 -17.03 -10.41 -6.06
N PRO A 2 -16.25 -10.11 -5.01
CA PRO A 2 -14.94 -9.47 -5.15
C PRO A 2 -13.99 -10.36 -5.99
N SER A 3 -13.14 -9.76 -6.82
CA SER A 3 -12.08 -10.49 -7.52
C SER A 3 -10.97 -10.93 -6.54
N PRO A 4 -10.07 -11.85 -6.93
CA PRO A 4 -8.88 -12.16 -6.14
C PRO A 4 -8.04 -10.91 -5.82
N GLU A 5 -7.90 -9.98 -6.76
CA GLU A 5 -7.18 -8.71 -6.57
C GLU A 5 -7.90 -7.78 -5.59
N ASP A 6 -9.23 -7.70 -5.64
CA ASP A 6 -10.02 -6.95 -4.65
C ASP A 6 -9.82 -7.50 -3.23
N LEU A 7 -9.78 -8.83 -3.09
CA LEU A 7 -9.50 -9.49 -1.82
C LEU A 7 -8.08 -9.20 -1.36
N PHE A 8 -7.09 -9.33 -2.25
CA PHE A 8 -5.69 -9.10 -1.89
C PHE A 8 -5.43 -7.65 -1.47
N ALA A 9 -5.91 -6.68 -2.24
CA ALA A 9 -5.80 -5.26 -1.92
C ALA A 9 -6.42 -4.94 -0.55
N ARG A 10 -7.63 -5.45 -0.28
CA ARG A 10 -8.31 -5.23 1.00
C ARG A 10 -7.55 -5.86 2.17
N LEU A 11 -7.08 -7.09 2.01
CA LEU A 11 -6.37 -7.81 3.07
C LEU A 11 -5.05 -7.11 3.41
N LEU A 12 -4.29 -6.65 2.42
CA LEU A 12 -3.05 -5.90 2.65
C LEU A 12 -3.28 -4.60 3.42
N VAL A 13 -4.30 -3.82 3.06
CA VAL A 13 -4.58 -2.57 3.78
C VAL A 13 -5.01 -2.85 5.23
N LEU A 14 -5.77 -3.93 5.46
CA LEU A 14 -6.20 -4.33 6.80
C LEU A 14 -5.08 -4.93 7.67
N LEU A 15 -3.89 -5.19 7.12
CA LEU A 15 -2.72 -5.54 7.94
C LEU A 15 -2.20 -4.36 8.75
N HIS A 16 -2.61 -3.12 8.45
CA HIS A 16 -2.20 -1.96 9.22
C HIS A 16 -2.50 -2.12 10.72
N ASN A 17 -1.56 -1.69 11.55
CA ASN A 17 -1.58 -1.82 13.01
C ASN A 17 -1.75 -3.26 13.50
N PRO A 18 -0.65 -4.02 13.66
CA PRO A 18 -0.72 -5.43 14.05
C PRO A 18 -1.20 -5.65 15.49
N LEU A 19 -1.20 -4.60 16.32
CA LEU A 19 -1.70 -4.62 17.69
C LEU A 19 -3.21 -4.32 17.77
N ALA A 20 -3.83 -3.89 16.67
CA ALA A 20 -5.26 -3.60 16.64
C ALA A 20 -6.09 -4.88 16.56
N ARG A 21 -7.21 -4.89 17.30
CA ARG A 21 -8.27 -5.91 17.20
C ARG A 21 -7.76 -7.35 17.48
N GLY A 22 -6.78 -7.49 18.36
CA GLY A 22 -6.26 -8.79 18.78
C GLY A 22 -5.40 -9.44 17.69
N GLN A 23 -5.75 -10.66 17.28
CA GLN A 23 -4.96 -11.44 16.31
C GLN A 23 -5.35 -11.18 14.84
N LEU A 24 -5.93 -10.02 14.53
CA LEU A 24 -6.46 -9.74 13.19
C LEU A 24 -5.38 -9.87 12.09
N ALA A 25 -4.19 -9.28 12.29
CA ALA A 25 -3.11 -9.39 11.32
C ALA A 25 -2.68 -10.85 11.09
N THR A 26 -2.53 -11.64 12.16
CA THR A 26 -2.23 -13.08 12.08
C THR A 26 -3.31 -13.86 11.32
N GLN A 27 -4.59 -13.52 11.54
CA GLN A 27 -5.71 -14.15 10.83
C GLN A 27 -5.73 -13.76 9.35
N ILE A 28 -5.51 -12.48 9.01
CA ILE A 28 -5.41 -12.01 7.64
C ILE A 28 -4.29 -12.76 6.89
N LEU A 29 -3.11 -12.86 7.48
CA LEU A 29 -1.98 -13.59 6.91
C LEU A 29 -2.32 -15.07 6.70
N THR A 30 -3.06 -15.68 7.62
CA THR A 30 -3.54 -17.06 7.47
C THR A 30 -4.53 -17.20 6.33
N VAL A 31 -5.45 -16.25 6.19
CA VAL A 31 -6.43 -16.21 5.10
C VAL A 31 -5.73 -16.04 3.76
N LEU A 32 -4.70 -15.21 3.65
CA LEU A 32 -3.91 -15.07 2.43
C LEU A 32 -3.35 -16.43 1.96
N CYS A 33 -2.74 -17.21 2.86
CA CYS A 33 -2.27 -18.56 2.53
C CYS A 33 -3.39 -19.49 2.05
N TYR A 34 -4.55 -19.49 2.72
CA TYR A 34 -5.70 -20.32 2.29
C TYR A 34 -6.28 -19.90 0.94
N LEU A 35 -6.23 -18.60 0.62
CA LEU A 35 -6.67 -18.08 -0.66
C LEU A 35 -5.62 -18.26 -1.77
N GLY A 36 -4.42 -18.78 -1.48
CA GLY A 36 -3.33 -18.93 -2.44
C GLY A 36 -3.75 -19.60 -3.75
N GLN A 37 -4.62 -20.60 -3.70
CA GLN A 37 -5.16 -21.28 -4.90
C GLN A 37 -5.92 -20.37 -5.89
N LEU A 38 -6.32 -19.17 -5.47
CA LEU A 38 -6.96 -18.16 -6.33
C LEU A 38 -5.94 -17.29 -7.08
N PHE A 39 -4.66 -17.39 -6.73
CA PHE A 39 -3.58 -16.56 -7.23
C PHE A 39 -2.57 -17.37 -8.04
N PRO A 40 -1.70 -16.70 -8.83
CA PRO A 40 -0.57 -17.36 -9.48
C PRO A 40 0.26 -18.23 -8.52
N ARG A 41 0.70 -19.40 -8.98
CA ARG A 41 1.34 -20.42 -8.12
C ARG A 41 2.64 -19.93 -7.47
N ASN A 42 3.45 -19.19 -8.21
CA ASN A 42 4.64 -18.47 -7.74
C ASN A 42 4.32 -17.56 -6.54
N LEU A 43 3.22 -16.83 -6.58
CA LEU A 43 2.79 -15.98 -5.47
C LEU A 43 2.42 -16.80 -4.23
N SER A 44 1.70 -17.91 -4.41
CA SER A 44 1.36 -18.82 -3.30
C SER A 44 2.61 -19.41 -2.64
N LEU A 45 3.59 -19.85 -3.43
CA LEU A 45 4.85 -20.39 -2.91
C LEU A 45 5.66 -19.33 -2.14
N PHE A 46 5.67 -18.10 -2.64
CA PHE A 46 6.28 -16.97 -1.93
C PHE A 46 5.60 -16.72 -0.57
N TRP A 47 4.26 -16.74 -0.53
CA TRP A 47 3.52 -16.56 0.72
C TRP A 47 3.77 -17.67 1.74
N GLU A 48 3.94 -18.92 1.30
CA GLU A 48 4.27 -20.05 2.19
C GLU A 48 5.58 -19.82 2.97
N ASP A 49 6.54 -19.09 2.39
CA ASP A 49 7.82 -18.76 3.04
C ASP A 49 7.77 -17.44 3.84
N GLU A 50 7.14 -16.38 3.30
CA GLU A 50 7.16 -15.06 3.94
C GLU A 50 6.12 -14.88 5.05
N VAL A 51 4.93 -15.48 4.93
CA VAL A 51 3.88 -15.33 5.94
C VAL A 51 4.32 -15.80 7.33
N PRO A 52 5.01 -16.95 7.49
CA PRO A 52 5.57 -17.36 8.78
C PRO A 52 6.50 -16.30 9.41
N LYS A 53 7.34 -15.62 8.61
CA LYS A 53 8.26 -14.58 9.07
C LYS A 53 7.49 -13.35 9.57
N MET A 54 6.48 -12.92 8.82
CA MET A 54 5.60 -11.82 9.25
C MET A 54 4.84 -12.17 10.53
N LYS A 55 4.34 -13.40 10.67
CA LYS A 55 3.66 -13.85 11.90
C LYS A 55 4.60 -13.91 13.10
N ALA A 56 5.85 -14.34 12.90
CA ALA A 56 6.84 -14.40 13.96
C ALA A 56 7.16 -13.00 14.51
N TYR A 57 7.22 -11.97 13.64
CA TYR A 57 7.45 -10.60 14.07
C TYR A 57 6.35 -10.07 15.02
N ILE A 58 5.09 -10.46 14.79
CA ILE A 58 3.94 -10.01 15.59
C ILE A 58 3.47 -11.02 16.65
N SER A 59 4.27 -12.07 16.93
CA SER A 59 3.82 -13.18 17.77
C SER A 59 3.74 -12.84 19.26
N ASP A 60 4.51 -11.85 19.73
CA ASP A 60 4.49 -11.34 21.09
C ASP A 60 4.05 -9.87 21.11
N PRO A 61 2.74 -9.59 21.30
CA PRO A 61 2.23 -8.22 21.32
C PRO A 61 2.76 -7.38 22.49
N GLU A 62 3.19 -7.98 23.59
CA GLU A 62 3.65 -7.22 24.76
C GLU A 62 5.10 -6.75 24.58
N ASP A 63 5.95 -7.59 23.97
CA ASP A 63 7.29 -7.19 23.53
C ASP A 63 7.22 -6.14 22.42
N LEU A 64 6.35 -6.37 21.42
CA LEU A 64 6.18 -5.45 20.28
C LEU A 64 5.76 -4.03 20.71
N LYS A 65 4.95 -3.90 21.78
CA LYS A 65 4.56 -2.60 22.35
C LYS A 65 5.72 -1.81 22.95
N GLN A 66 6.81 -2.48 23.36
CA GLN A 66 7.98 -1.80 23.94
C GLN A 66 8.82 -1.10 22.87
N ASP A 67 8.79 -1.58 21.63
CA ASP A 67 9.49 -0.96 20.51
C ASP A 67 8.67 0.18 19.92
N SER A 68 9.04 1.43 20.18
CA SER A 68 8.33 2.60 19.62
C SER A 68 8.30 2.67 18.09
N THR A 69 9.15 1.90 17.40
CA THR A 69 9.27 1.87 15.93
C THR A 69 8.51 0.71 15.28
N TYR A 70 7.82 -0.12 16.08
CA TYR A 70 7.16 -1.34 15.60
C TYR A 70 6.25 -1.11 14.38
N GLN A 71 5.50 0.00 14.39
CA GLN A 71 4.54 0.32 13.33
C GLN A 71 5.24 0.61 12.01
N GLU A 72 6.37 1.31 12.05
CA GLU A 72 7.16 1.63 10.86
C GLU A 72 7.80 0.38 10.28
N ILE A 73 8.41 -0.45 11.13
CA ILE A 73 8.99 -1.74 10.72
C ILE A 73 7.91 -2.62 10.10
N TRP A 74 6.75 -2.73 10.74
CA TRP A 74 5.64 -3.52 10.23
C TRP A 74 5.12 -3.03 8.88
N ASP A 75 4.87 -1.72 8.73
CA ASP A 75 4.43 -1.18 7.45
C ASP A 75 5.49 -1.42 6.37
N ASN A 76 6.79 -1.32 6.69
CA ASN A 76 7.87 -1.66 5.76
C ASN A 76 7.86 -3.15 5.37
N MET A 77 7.58 -4.06 6.31
CA MET A 77 7.42 -5.48 6.00
C MET A 77 6.24 -5.71 5.04
N ILE A 78 5.10 -5.01 5.21
CA ILE A 78 3.97 -5.09 4.29
C ILE A 78 4.36 -4.59 2.89
N ILE A 79 5.06 -3.46 2.80
CA ILE A 79 5.48 -2.90 1.51
C ILE A 79 6.47 -3.83 0.79
N ASN A 80 7.44 -4.40 1.52
CA ASN A 80 8.38 -5.36 0.93
C ASN A 80 7.67 -6.64 0.50
N PHE A 81 6.73 -7.15 1.30
CA PHE A 81 5.92 -8.29 0.94
C PHE A 81 5.12 -8.05 -0.35
N LEU A 82 4.56 -6.85 -0.53
CA LEU A 82 3.88 -6.47 -1.77
C LEU A 82 4.86 -6.34 -2.94
N ALA A 83 6.04 -5.72 -2.73
CA ALA A 83 7.04 -5.56 -3.77
C ALA A 83 7.50 -6.91 -4.34
N GLU A 84 7.86 -7.84 -3.46
CA GLU A 84 8.26 -9.20 -3.84
C GLU A 84 7.09 -9.98 -4.43
N SER A 85 5.85 -9.80 -3.93
CA SER A 85 4.64 -10.38 -4.53
C SER A 85 4.46 -9.95 -5.99
N LEU A 86 4.70 -8.67 -6.30
CA LEU A 86 4.62 -8.14 -7.66
C LEU A 86 5.74 -8.72 -8.54
N ASP A 87 6.95 -8.81 -8.00
CA ASP A 87 8.14 -9.32 -8.71
C ASP A 87 8.02 -10.82 -9.02
N VAL A 88 7.49 -11.63 -8.10
CA VAL A 88 7.28 -13.05 -8.39
C VAL A 88 6.19 -13.26 -9.43
N VAL A 89 5.08 -12.49 -9.39
CA VAL A 89 3.98 -12.62 -10.36
C VAL A 89 4.42 -12.22 -11.76
N ASN A 90 5.13 -11.09 -11.89
CA ASN A 90 5.70 -10.58 -13.14
C ASN A 90 4.70 -10.57 -14.33
N ASP A 91 3.49 -10.07 -14.09
CA ASP A 91 2.41 -9.96 -15.09
C ASP A 91 1.80 -8.54 -15.05
N ASN A 92 2.03 -7.76 -16.10
CA ASN A 92 1.56 -6.37 -16.18
C ASN A 92 0.02 -6.25 -16.13
N VAL A 93 -0.72 -7.20 -16.70
CA VAL A 93 -2.20 -7.17 -16.66
C VAL A 93 -2.68 -7.37 -15.23
N TRP A 94 -2.06 -8.31 -14.51
CA TRP A 94 -2.37 -8.56 -13.11
C TRP A 94 -2.00 -7.36 -12.22
N VAL A 95 -0.84 -6.74 -12.44
CA VAL A 95 -0.39 -5.55 -11.71
C VAL A 95 -1.37 -4.37 -11.92
N ILE A 96 -1.81 -4.12 -13.15
CA ILE A 96 -2.81 -3.08 -13.42
C ILE A 96 -4.14 -3.39 -12.73
N SER A 97 -4.62 -4.64 -12.82
CA SER A 97 -5.85 -5.10 -12.14
C SER A 97 -5.78 -4.88 -10.61
N LEU A 98 -4.63 -5.19 -10.00
CA LEU A 98 -4.40 -4.95 -8.58
C LEU A 98 -4.31 -3.45 -8.24
N GLY A 99 -3.71 -2.63 -9.11
CA GLY A 99 -3.70 -1.18 -8.93
C GLY A 99 -5.10 -0.57 -8.96
N ASP A 100 -5.99 -1.07 -9.82
CA ASP A 100 -7.40 -0.69 -9.84
C ASP A 100 -8.14 -1.16 -8.59
N ALA A 101 -7.82 -2.35 -8.08
CA ALA A 101 -8.35 -2.85 -6.82
C ALA A 101 -7.94 -1.98 -5.62
N PHE A 102 -6.68 -1.55 -5.53
CA PHE A 102 -6.23 -0.57 -4.53
C PHE A 102 -6.94 0.77 -4.69
N ALA A 103 -7.09 1.28 -5.92
CA ALA A 103 -7.79 2.53 -6.17
C ALA A 103 -9.22 2.51 -5.62
N ARG A 104 -9.95 1.39 -5.77
CA ARG A 104 -11.30 1.21 -5.22
C ARG A 104 -11.34 1.14 -3.69
N GLN A 105 -10.22 0.86 -3.02
CA GLN A 105 -10.18 0.79 -1.56
C GLN A 105 -10.32 2.17 -0.88
N TYR A 106 -9.97 3.27 -1.56
CA TYR A 106 -9.94 4.59 -0.92
C TYR A 106 -11.26 4.99 -0.26
N ASP A 107 -12.39 4.72 -0.91
CA ASP A 107 -13.72 5.06 -0.38
C ASP A 107 -14.04 4.31 0.93
N LEU A 108 -13.44 3.13 1.14
CA LEU A 108 -13.63 2.32 2.35
C LEU A 108 -12.85 2.87 3.56
N TYR A 109 -11.82 3.66 3.32
CA TYR A 109 -10.89 4.16 4.34
C TYR A 109 -10.91 5.68 4.49
N ALA A 110 -11.90 6.36 3.91
CA ALA A 110 -12.06 7.81 3.99
C ALA A 110 -12.12 8.35 5.44
N THR A 111 -12.54 7.53 6.40
CA THR A 111 -12.58 7.89 7.84
C THR A 111 -11.44 7.27 8.65
N SER A 112 -10.44 6.66 8.01
CA SER A 112 -9.31 6.02 8.67
C SER A 112 -7.99 6.41 8.02
N ASP A 113 -7.37 7.46 8.58
CA ASP A 113 -6.12 8.01 8.06
C ASP A 113 -4.94 7.02 8.12
N GLY A 114 -4.90 6.11 9.10
CA GLY A 114 -3.85 5.07 9.19
C GLY A 114 -3.94 4.06 8.04
N HIS A 115 -5.13 3.55 7.75
CA HIS A 115 -5.34 2.65 6.61
C HIS A 115 -5.13 3.37 5.28
N SER A 116 -5.59 4.62 5.16
CA SER A 116 -5.35 5.44 3.97
C SER A 116 -3.85 5.71 3.76
N ALA A 117 -3.09 5.95 4.84
CA ALA A 117 -1.64 6.12 4.78
C ALA A 117 -0.94 4.85 4.25
N LEU A 118 -1.30 3.66 4.76
CA LEU A 118 -0.77 2.40 4.23
C LEU A 118 -1.19 2.18 2.77
N LEU A 119 -2.45 2.48 2.42
CA LEU A 119 -2.95 2.36 1.06
C LEU A 119 -2.19 3.24 0.06
N HIS A 120 -1.84 4.49 0.42
CA HIS A 120 -0.97 5.33 -0.41
C HIS A 120 0.38 4.67 -0.68
N ARG A 121 0.97 4.03 0.33
CA ARG A 121 2.26 3.34 0.19
C ARG A 121 2.14 2.09 -0.67
N CYS A 122 1.11 1.28 -0.48
CA CYS A 122 0.85 0.09 -1.29
C CYS A 122 0.66 0.46 -2.77
N LEU A 123 -0.16 1.47 -3.06
CA LEU A 123 -0.35 1.94 -4.43
C LEU A 123 0.94 2.55 -4.99
N GLY A 124 1.70 3.32 -4.21
CA GLY A 124 2.99 3.87 -4.62
C GLY A 124 4.03 2.80 -5.00
N MET A 125 4.13 1.75 -4.19
CA MET A 125 4.97 0.58 -4.48
C MET A 125 4.53 -0.13 -5.76
N LEU A 126 3.22 -0.34 -5.93
CA LEU A 126 2.70 -0.95 -7.16
C LEU A 126 3.03 -0.11 -8.40
N LEU A 127 2.80 1.20 -8.32
CA LEU A 127 3.07 2.11 -9.43
C LEU A 127 4.55 2.19 -9.81
N GLN A 128 5.48 1.93 -8.88
CA GLN A 128 6.91 1.80 -9.19
C GLN A 128 7.19 0.70 -10.23
N LYS A 129 6.31 -0.31 -10.31
CA LYS A 129 6.42 -1.48 -11.20
C LYS A 129 5.60 -1.32 -12.50
N VAL A 130 4.98 -0.17 -12.76
CA VAL A 130 4.08 0.06 -13.91
C VAL A 130 4.73 0.96 -14.96
N ASP A 131 4.91 0.46 -16.18
CA ASP A 131 5.51 1.25 -17.27
C ASP A 131 4.56 2.30 -17.88
N ASP A 132 3.24 2.11 -17.78
CA ASP A 132 2.24 3.02 -18.34
C ASP A 132 2.20 4.35 -17.58
N ARG A 133 2.88 5.36 -18.13
CA ARG A 133 2.97 6.70 -17.56
C ARG A 133 1.62 7.41 -17.45
N ILE A 134 0.66 7.13 -18.33
CA ILE A 134 -0.67 7.73 -18.26
C ILE A 134 -1.38 7.18 -17.03
N TYR A 135 -1.38 5.86 -16.88
CA TYR A 135 -1.95 5.19 -15.71
C TYR A 135 -1.29 5.66 -14.41
N VAL A 136 0.05 5.72 -14.36
CA VAL A 136 0.79 6.21 -13.19
C VAL A 136 0.38 7.64 -12.83
N ARG A 137 0.27 8.52 -13.82
CA ARG A 137 -0.15 9.91 -13.60
C ARG A 137 -1.56 10.00 -13.03
N GLU A 138 -2.51 9.24 -13.59
CA GLU A 138 -3.89 9.20 -13.12
C GLU A 138 -4.00 8.70 -11.68
N LYS A 139 -3.21 7.68 -11.32
CA LYS A 139 -3.20 7.14 -9.95
C LYS A 139 -2.52 8.07 -8.96
N ILE A 140 -1.47 8.81 -9.34
CA ILE A 140 -0.93 9.89 -8.51
C ILE A 140 -2.01 10.95 -8.22
N ASP A 141 -2.78 11.38 -9.23
CA ASP A 141 -3.86 12.34 -9.05
C ASP A 141 -4.95 11.81 -8.12
N LEU A 142 -5.29 10.52 -8.23
CA LEU A 142 -6.19 9.84 -7.31
C LEU A 142 -5.66 9.86 -5.87
N MET A 143 -4.39 9.48 -5.67
CA MET A 143 -3.75 9.50 -4.35
C MET A 143 -3.82 10.89 -3.71
N CYS A 144 -3.48 11.93 -4.47
CA CYS A 144 -3.56 13.31 -3.98
C CYS A 144 -5.00 13.72 -3.60
N ARG A 145 -6.00 13.36 -4.41
CA ARG A 145 -7.42 13.68 -4.12
C ARG A 145 -7.96 13.02 -2.85
N HIS A 146 -7.51 11.81 -2.54
CA HIS A 146 -7.92 11.08 -1.32
C HIS A 146 -7.04 11.35 -0.10
N SER A 147 -6.01 12.19 -0.25
CA SER A 147 -5.14 12.56 0.85
C SER A 147 -5.68 13.75 1.64
N SER A 148 -5.38 13.78 2.93
CA SER A 148 -5.67 14.91 3.79
C SER A 148 -4.37 15.58 4.21
N MET A 149 -4.10 16.78 3.68
CA MET A 149 -2.86 17.52 4.00
C MET A 149 -2.84 18.05 5.44
N SER A 150 -3.98 18.12 6.13
CA SER A 150 -4.07 18.56 7.52
C SER A 150 -3.71 17.44 8.52
N ILE A 151 -3.86 16.17 8.13
CA ILE A 151 -3.62 15.02 9.02
C ILE A 151 -2.18 14.49 8.84
N PRO A 152 -1.32 14.54 9.88
CA PRO A 152 0.10 14.18 9.73
C PRO A 152 0.35 12.77 9.23
N VAL A 153 -0.38 11.76 9.74
CA VAL A 153 -0.18 10.36 9.35
C VAL A 153 -0.58 10.11 7.89
N ASN A 154 -1.69 10.71 7.45
CA ASN A 154 -2.16 10.61 6.06
C ASN A 154 -1.15 11.27 5.11
N ARG A 155 -0.73 12.51 5.43
CA ARG A 155 0.27 13.26 4.67
C ARG A 155 1.61 12.53 4.58
N LEU A 156 2.06 11.89 5.67
CA LEU A 156 3.28 11.10 5.66
C LEU A 156 3.15 9.85 4.76
N GLY A 157 2.04 9.12 4.87
CA GLY A 157 1.78 7.96 4.02
C GLY A 157 1.71 8.33 2.53
N LEU A 158 1.08 9.45 2.20
CA LEU A 158 1.11 9.99 0.84
C LEU A 158 2.55 10.31 0.39
N ALA A 159 3.32 11.03 1.20
CA ALA A 159 4.68 11.41 0.85
C ALA A 159 5.57 10.19 0.62
N GLN A 160 5.46 9.16 1.47
CA GLN A 160 6.16 7.88 1.29
C GLN A 160 5.69 7.15 0.02
N GLY A 161 4.39 7.11 -0.24
CA GLY A 161 3.83 6.55 -1.47
C GLY A 161 4.36 7.24 -2.73
N ILE A 162 4.34 8.57 -2.77
CA ILE A 162 4.90 9.36 -3.89
C ILE A 162 6.40 9.14 -4.03
N GLY A 163 7.14 9.01 -2.92
CA GLY A 163 8.56 8.66 -2.93
C GLY A 163 8.84 7.30 -3.59
N LEU A 164 8.00 6.29 -3.31
CA LEU A 164 8.08 4.97 -3.97
C LEU A 164 7.84 5.09 -5.48
N VAL A 165 6.83 5.87 -5.90
CA VAL A 165 6.58 6.12 -7.34
C VAL A 165 7.79 6.79 -8.01
N ALA A 166 8.40 7.76 -7.34
CA ALA A 166 9.52 8.54 -7.87
C ALA A 166 10.76 7.68 -8.18
N ALA A 167 10.90 6.52 -7.53
CA ALA A 167 12.03 5.62 -7.77
C ALA A 167 12.09 5.10 -9.22
N SER A 168 10.95 4.99 -9.91
CA SER A 168 10.86 4.64 -11.35
C SER A 168 10.30 5.76 -12.23
N HIS A 169 9.59 6.74 -11.65
CA HIS A 169 8.85 7.77 -12.38
C HIS A 169 9.16 9.20 -11.89
N LEU A 170 10.45 9.49 -11.65
CA LEU A 170 10.90 10.77 -11.10
C LEU A 170 10.34 11.99 -11.84
N ASP A 171 10.44 12.02 -13.18
CA ASP A 171 9.98 13.16 -13.98
C ASP A 171 8.47 13.42 -13.81
N THR A 172 7.67 12.35 -13.77
CA THR A 172 6.21 12.46 -13.59
C THR A 172 5.86 12.99 -12.20
N VAL A 173 6.58 12.54 -11.17
CA VAL A 173 6.40 13.04 -9.80
C VAL A 173 6.81 14.50 -9.69
N LEU A 174 7.96 14.90 -10.25
CA LEU A 174 8.44 16.28 -10.23
C LEU A 174 7.48 17.24 -10.96
N GLU A 175 6.94 16.81 -12.12
CA GLU A 175 5.92 17.56 -12.85
C GLU A 175 4.67 17.81 -11.97
N LYS A 176 4.19 16.77 -11.29
CA LYS A 176 3.01 16.87 -10.40
C LYS A 176 3.26 17.75 -9.18
N LEU A 177 4.41 17.59 -8.52
CA LEU A 177 4.78 18.42 -7.36
C LEU A 177 4.90 19.90 -7.75
N LYS A 178 5.48 20.21 -8.92
CA LYS A 178 5.54 21.57 -9.44
C LYS A 178 4.15 22.16 -9.62
N ASN A 179 3.23 21.44 -10.25
CA ASN A 179 1.85 21.90 -10.46
C ASN A 179 1.12 22.16 -9.13
N ILE A 180 1.33 21.30 -8.13
CA ILE A 180 0.75 21.49 -6.78
C ILE A 180 1.29 22.78 -6.13
N LEU A 181 2.60 23.03 -6.21
CA LEU A 181 3.23 24.23 -5.66
C LEU A 181 2.77 25.52 -6.35
N GLU A 182 2.67 25.50 -7.69
CA GLU A 182 2.18 26.65 -8.46
C GLU A 182 0.72 26.99 -8.13
N ASN A 183 -0.14 25.98 -7.98
CA ASN A 183 -1.54 26.18 -7.61
C ASN A 183 -1.71 26.65 -6.16
N ALA A 184 -0.91 26.12 -5.23
CA ALA A 184 -0.93 26.55 -3.83
C ALA A 184 -0.50 28.02 -3.69
N GLY A 185 0.54 28.43 -4.43
CA GLY A 185 1.00 29.82 -4.46
C GLY A 185 -0.04 30.80 -5.01
N GLN A 186 -0.84 30.39 -5.99
CA GLN A 186 -1.94 31.21 -6.52
C GLN A 186 -3.11 31.34 -5.53
N SER A 187 -3.44 30.27 -4.80
CA SER A 187 -4.51 30.30 -3.78
C SER A 187 -4.17 31.12 -2.53
N ALA A 188 -2.87 31.28 -2.21
CA ALA A 188 -2.42 32.10 -1.09
C ALA A 188 -2.37 33.61 -1.40
N LEU A 189 -2.52 33.99 -2.67
CA LEU A 189 -2.52 35.37 -3.16
C LEU A 189 -3.93 35.93 -3.44
N GLN A 190 -4.97 35.12 -3.23
CA GLN A 190 -6.39 35.50 -3.31
C GLN A 190 -7.00 35.58 -1.91
#